data_AF-A0A967SVF7-F1
#
_entry.id   AF-A0A967SVF7-F1
#
_cell.length_a   1.000
_cell.length_b   1.000
_cell.length_c   1.000
_cell.angle_alpha   90.00
_cell.angle_beta   90.00
_cell.angle_gamma   90.00
#
_symmetry.space_group_name_H-M   'P 1'
#
loop_
_entity.id
_entity.type
_entity.pdbx_description
1 polymer ?
#
loop_
_entity_poly.entity_id
_entity_poly.type
_entity_poly.pdbx_seq_one_letter_code
_entity_poly.pdbx_strand_id
1 'polypeptide(L)'
;GSLRKFRVDIPPGLLRFGENRLEFLVDLIPIYSCDTLGFPDYFIAIHENTQLNIPVNTIQDQVAEPLDFRLYPGNFIDSSDLNNIAFVISSGDPVGWNVAAKIAFSFGRLANPLISNMSLAYSDSVPTEIRDGKDLIIVGRSSRSPFLVEINGALPAPFDVETDTANEKGLQVTYVTPPDVNLGYLELLNSPFNLENEVLVVSGNSDDGLNLAGIAITERASRRELMGIKLRPVE
;
A
#
# COMPACT_ATOMS: atom_id res chain seq x y z
N GLY A 1 18.00 -34.61 28.71
CA GLY A 1 17.07 -33.63 29.31
C GLY A 1 15.70 -33.79 28.68
N SER A 2 14.63 -33.73 29.46
CA SER A 2 13.26 -33.78 28.92
C SER A 2 12.94 -32.45 28.23
N LEU A 3 12.65 -32.49 26.93
CA LEU A 3 12.20 -31.32 26.17
C LEU A 3 10.78 -30.97 26.62
N ARG A 4 10.63 -29.85 27.35
CA ARG A 4 9.31 -29.32 27.70
C ARG A 4 8.75 -28.59 26.48
N LYS A 5 7.68 -29.12 25.90
CA LYS A 5 6.87 -28.38 24.93
C LYS A 5 6.02 -27.37 25.69
N PHE A 6 6.05 -26.12 25.24
CA PHE A 6 5.26 -25.03 25.79
C PHE A 6 4.38 -24.47 24.69
N ARG A 7 3.11 -24.21 25.02
CA ARG A 7 2.13 -23.61 24.10
C ARG A 7 1.69 -22.28 24.69
N VAL A 8 1.76 -21.23 23.89
CA VAL A 8 1.23 -19.91 24.20
C VAL A 8 0.09 -19.65 23.23
N ASP A 9 -1.12 -19.45 23.75
CA ASP A 9 -2.22 -18.97 22.94
C ASP A 9 -2.13 -17.44 22.84
N ILE A 10 -2.10 -16.93 21.61
CA ILE A 10 -2.08 -15.49 21.33
C ILE A 10 -3.53 -15.01 21.34
N PRO A 11 -3.91 -14.05 22.19
CA PRO A 11 -5.26 -13.49 22.19
C PRO A 11 -5.69 -12.99 20.80
N PRO A 12 -6.95 -13.24 20.39
CA PRO A 12 -7.47 -12.73 19.13
C PRO A 12 -7.43 -11.19 19.12
N GLY A 13 -7.03 -10.60 18.00
CA GLY A 13 -6.93 -9.15 17.81
C GLY A 13 -5.58 -8.50 18.17
N LEU A 14 -4.61 -9.26 18.68
CA LEU A 14 -3.22 -8.77 18.82
C LEU A 14 -2.48 -8.71 17.49
N LEU A 15 -2.79 -9.64 16.58
CA LEU A 15 -2.28 -9.65 15.22
C LEU A 15 -3.11 -8.70 14.36
N ARG A 16 -2.44 -7.94 13.51
CA ARG A 16 -3.07 -7.06 12.52
C ARG A 16 -2.75 -7.57 11.11
N PHE A 17 -3.53 -7.15 10.11
CA PHE A 17 -3.14 -7.36 8.72
C PHE A 17 -1.80 -6.68 8.43
N GLY A 18 -0.95 -7.33 7.63
CA GLY A 18 0.38 -6.84 7.27
C GLY A 18 1.52 -7.24 8.23
N GLU A 19 2.45 -6.31 8.45
CA GLU A 19 3.70 -6.56 9.20
C GLU A 19 3.43 -6.71 10.70
N ASN A 20 3.72 -7.90 11.24
CA ASN A 20 3.69 -8.18 12.68
C ASN A 20 5.09 -8.56 13.15
N ARG A 21 5.43 -8.18 14.39
CA ARG A 21 6.72 -8.52 15.00
C ARG A 21 6.49 -9.50 16.16
N LEU A 22 7.07 -10.69 16.03
CA LEU A 22 7.21 -11.64 17.14
C LEU A 22 8.61 -11.45 17.75
N GLU A 23 8.66 -11.25 19.07
CA GLU A 23 9.91 -11.06 19.80
C GLU A 23 9.97 -12.02 20.99
N PHE A 24 11.11 -12.69 21.13
CA PHE A 24 11.41 -13.54 22.27
C PHE A 24 12.37 -12.79 23.19
N LEU A 25 11.85 -12.29 24.31
CA LEU A 25 12.65 -11.64 25.35
C LEU A 25 12.93 -12.64 26.46
N VAL A 26 14.19 -12.78 26.84
CA VAL A 26 14.63 -13.63 27.95
C VAL A 26 15.42 -12.78 28.92
N ASP A 27 14.93 -12.68 30.15
CA ASP A 27 15.62 -12.01 31.25
C ASP A 27 16.14 -13.06 32.24
N LEU A 28 17.46 -13.17 32.36
CA LEU A 28 18.14 -14.13 33.25
C LEU A 28 18.75 -13.39 34.43
N ILE A 29 18.21 -13.63 35.63
CA ILE A 29 18.72 -13.03 36.87
C ILE A 29 19.71 -14.01 37.53
N PRO A 30 21.03 -13.71 37.59
CA PRO A 30 22.01 -14.57 38.24
C PRO A 30 21.85 -14.51 39.76
N ILE A 31 21.82 -15.68 40.41
CA ILE A 31 21.65 -15.79 41.88
C ILE A 31 23.01 -15.79 42.61
N TYR A 32 24.06 -16.31 41.95
CA TYR A 32 25.44 -16.25 42.42
C TYR A 32 26.31 -15.85 41.23
N SER A 33 27.28 -14.96 41.45
CA SER A 33 28.32 -14.46 40.53
C SER A 33 28.36 -15.10 39.14
N CYS A 34 28.29 -14.29 38.08
CA CYS A 34 28.55 -14.69 36.70
C CYS A 34 30.03 -15.11 36.53
N ASP A 35 30.41 -16.26 37.09
CA ASP A 35 31.76 -16.78 37.00
C ASP A 35 31.99 -17.35 35.60
N THR A 36 33.10 -16.95 34.99
CA THR A 36 33.48 -17.18 33.59
C THR A 36 34.06 -18.58 33.34
N LEU A 37 34.06 -19.45 34.35
CA LEU A 37 34.58 -20.81 34.25
C LEU A 37 33.48 -21.80 33.85
N GLY A 38 33.13 -21.76 32.56
CA GLY A 38 32.61 -22.90 31.80
C GLY A 38 31.24 -23.44 32.25
N PHE A 39 30.16 -22.76 31.87
CA PHE A 39 28.87 -23.44 31.70
C PHE A 39 28.83 -24.00 30.26
N PRO A 40 28.87 -25.34 30.06
CA PRO A 40 28.76 -25.95 28.73
C PRO A 40 27.32 -26.00 28.20
N ASP A 41 26.33 -25.61 29.01
CA ASP A 41 24.92 -25.79 28.72
C ASP A 41 24.22 -24.45 28.44
N TYR A 42 23.53 -24.36 27.30
CA TYR A 42 22.61 -23.26 27.01
C TYR A 42 21.49 -23.24 28.05
N PHE A 43 21.29 -22.13 28.76
CA PHE A 43 20.19 -21.99 29.72
C PHE A 43 18.83 -22.07 29.03
N ILE A 44 18.70 -21.48 27.84
CA ILE A 44 17.50 -21.50 26.99
C ILE A 44 17.93 -21.63 25.52
N ALA A 45 17.25 -22.50 24.78
CA ALA A 45 17.37 -22.62 23.33
C ALA A 45 15.97 -22.58 22.70
N ILE A 46 15.77 -21.69 21.73
CA ILE A 46 14.57 -21.68 20.88
C ILE A 46 14.90 -22.52 19.66
N HIS A 47 14.26 -23.68 19.55
CA HIS A 47 14.51 -24.58 18.43
C HIS A 47 13.83 -24.10 17.14
N GLU A 48 14.43 -24.47 16.01
CA GLU A 48 13.87 -24.29 14.66
C GLU A 48 12.51 -24.97 14.45
N ASN A 49 12.16 -25.94 15.30
CA ASN A 49 10.85 -26.61 15.28
C ASN A 49 9.75 -25.84 16.03
N THR A 50 10.02 -24.61 16.47
CA THR A 50 9.00 -23.70 17.02
C THR A 50 8.03 -23.34 15.89
N GLN A 51 6.74 -23.60 16.11
CA GLN A 51 5.69 -23.36 15.11
C GLN A 51 4.75 -22.25 15.58
N LEU A 52 4.42 -21.33 14.68
CA LEU A 52 3.35 -20.35 14.83
C LEU A 52 2.16 -20.81 13.99
N ASN A 53 1.01 -21.01 14.63
CA ASN A 53 -0.23 -21.31 13.94
C ASN A 53 -1.15 -20.09 14.03
N ILE A 54 -1.45 -19.48 12.87
CA ILE A 54 -2.44 -18.42 12.76
C ILE A 54 -3.70 -19.06 12.18
N PRO A 55 -4.77 -19.21 12.97
CA PRO A 55 -6.00 -19.77 12.46
C PRO A 55 -6.57 -18.84 11.39
N VAL A 56 -6.81 -19.39 10.20
CA VAL A 56 -7.53 -18.67 9.14
C VAL A 56 -8.99 -18.63 9.57
N ASN A 57 -9.45 -17.48 10.02
CA ASN A 57 -10.88 -17.23 10.11
C ASN A 57 -11.38 -17.03 8.67
N THR A 58 -11.96 -18.07 8.08
CA THR A 58 -12.85 -17.95 6.93
C THR A 58 -14.17 -17.32 7.38
N ILE A 59 -14.11 -16.09 7.89
CA ILE A 59 -15.32 -15.27 7.96
C ILE A 59 -15.46 -14.73 6.55
N GLN A 60 -16.22 -15.48 5.76
CA GLN A 60 -16.71 -15.13 4.45
C GLN A 60 -17.86 -14.12 4.61
N ASP A 61 -17.64 -13.06 5.39
CA ASP A 61 -18.46 -11.86 5.28
C ASP A 61 -17.74 -10.99 4.27
N GLN A 62 -18.38 -10.76 3.13
CA GLN A 62 -17.99 -9.78 2.12
C GLN A 62 -18.13 -8.36 2.71
N VAL A 63 -17.43 -8.08 3.80
CA VAL A 63 -17.12 -6.71 4.17
C VAL A 63 -16.03 -6.33 3.20
N ALA A 64 -16.40 -5.66 2.11
CA ALA A 64 -15.45 -5.01 1.22
C ALA A 64 -14.41 -4.31 2.10
N GLU A 65 -13.14 -4.71 1.97
CA GLU A 65 -12.10 -4.15 2.82
C GLU A 65 -12.13 -2.63 2.66
N PRO A 66 -12.08 -1.88 3.77
CA PRO A 66 -12.19 -0.44 3.70
C PRO A 66 -10.99 0.11 2.92
N LEU A 67 -11.25 0.74 1.77
CA LEU A 67 -10.25 1.53 1.04
C LEU A 67 -9.65 2.59 1.98
N ASP A 68 -8.40 2.36 2.37
CA ASP A 68 -7.72 3.17 3.36
C ASP A 68 -6.20 3.10 3.14
N PHE A 69 -5.56 4.27 3.04
CA PHE A 69 -4.10 4.36 2.93
C PHE A 69 -3.33 3.70 4.08
N ARG A 70 -3.98 3.46 5.23
CA ARG A 70 -3.39 2.71 6.35
C ARG A 70 -3.18 1.22 6.03
N LEU A 71 -3.95 0.67 5.10
CA LEU A 71 -3.83 -0.71 4.63
C LEU A 71 -2.90 -0.83 3.42
N TYR A 72 -2.61 0.28 2.73
CA TYR A 72 -1.66 0.31 1.63
C TYR A 72 -0.22 -0.08 2.09
N PRO A 73 0.51 -0.89 1.31
CA PRO A 73 0.15 -1.43 0.00
C PRO A 73 -0.53 -2.81 0.02
N GLY A 74 -0.97 -3.31 1.18
CA GLY A 74 -1.46 -4.68 1.40
C GLY A 74 -2.36 -5.18 0.28
N ASN A 75 -3.49 -4.52 0.07
CA ASN A 75 -4.51 -4.91 -0.91
C ASN A 75 -3.96 -5.06 -2.35
N PHE A 76 -2.95 -4.27 -2.73
CA PHE A 76 -2.34 -4.37 -4.06
C PHE A 76 -1.35 -5.53 -4.17
N ILE A 77 -0.67 -5.89 -3.08
CA ILE A 77 0.44 -6.87 -3.09
C ILE A 77 0.04 -8.26 -2.58
N ASP A 78 -1.25 -8.54 -2.50
CA ASP A 78 -1.76 -9.82 -2.02
C ASP A 78 -1.45 -10.99 -2.98
N SER A 79 -1.26 -10.73 -4.27
CA SER A 79 -0.81 -11.75 -5.22
C SER A 79 0.70 -11.99 -5.15
N SER A 80 1.10 -13.26 -5.02
CA SER A 80 2.50 -13.67 -4.88
C SER A 80 3.41 -13.34 -6.08
N ASP A 81 2.84 -13.07 -7.26
CA ASP A 81 3.57 -12.71 -8.48
C ASP A 81 3.23 -11.31 -9.00
N LEU A 82 2.43 -10.54 -8.24
CA LEU A 82 1.95 -9.20 -8.59
C LEU A 82 1.21 -9.12 -9.94
N ASN A 83 0.66 -10.25 -10.43
CA ASN A 83 -0.05 -10.27 -11.71
C ASN A 83 -1.37 -9.49 -11.71
N ASN A 84 -1.94 -9.18 -10.55
CA ASN A 84 -3.17 -8.42 -10.38
C ASN A 84 -2.96 -6.93 -10.66
N ILE A 85 -1.72 -6.43 -10.68
CA ILE A 85 -1.43 -5.01 -10.80
C ILE A 85 -1.16 -4.61 -12.25
N ALA A 86 -1.73 -3.48 -12.68
CA ALA A 86 -1.35 -2.79 -13.90
C ALA A 86 -1.03 -1.31 -13.64
N PHE A 87 0.09 -0.84 -14.17
CA PHE A 87 0.42 0.59 -14.20
C PHE A 87 -0.20 1.25 -15.43
N VAL A 88 -0.81 2.41 -15.23
CA VAL A 88 -1.28 3.29 -16.32
C VAL A 88 -0.48 4.58 -16.26
N ILE A 89 0.26 4.87 -17.33
CA ILE A 89 1.17 6.02 -17.41
C ILE A 89 1.00 6.77 -18.74
N SER A 90 1.34 8.04 -18.78
CA SER A 90 1.34 8.80 -20.05
C SER A 90 2.60 8.53 -20.88
N SER A 91 2.45 8.35 -22.19
CA SER A 91 3.55 8.00 -23.12
C SER A 91 4.61 9.10 -23.31
N GLY A 92 4.36 10.32 -22.84
CA GLY A 92 5.27 11.46 -22.90
C GLY A 92 5.63 12.05 -21.54
N ASP A 93 5.57 11.27 -20.46
CA ASP A 93 5.79 11.75 -19.09
C ASP A 93 6.94 11.02 -18.36
N PRO A 94 8.21 11.38 -18.61
CA PRO A 94 9.36 10.75 -17.96
C PRO A 94 9.35 10.87 -16.43
N VAL A 95 8.74 11.93 -15.89
CA VAL A 95 8.62 12.11 -14.44
C VAL A 95 7.63 11.09 -13.88
N GLY A 96 6.47 10.94 -14.52
CA GLY A 96 5.50 9.89 -14.20
C GLY A 96 6.10 8.48 -14.30
N TRP A 97 6.95 8.22 -15.30
CA TRP A 97 7.63 6.93 -15.44
C TRP A 97 8.55 6.62 -14.27
N ASN A 98 9.33 7.62 -13.83
CA ASN A 98 10.21 7.48 -12.69
C ASN A 98 9.42 7.23 -11.38
N VAL A 99 8.30 7.92 -11.19
CA VAL A 99 7.42 7.70 -10.04
C VAL A 99 6.80 6.29 -10.09
N ALA A 100 6.27 5.88 -11.23
CA ALA A 100 5.72 4.53 -11.41
C ALA A 100 6.76 3.44 -11.14
N ALA A 101 7.98 3.60 -11.66
CA ALA A 101 9.08 2.68 -11.40
C ALA A 101 9.41 2.58 -9.90
N LYS A 102 9.47 3.71 -9.18
CA LYS A 102 9.70 3.71 -7.71
C LYS A 102 8.62 2.93 -6.97
N ILE A 103 7.35 3.07 -7.37
CA ILE A 103 6.24 2.33 -6.78
C ILE A 103 6.38 0.84 -7.08
N ALA A 104 6.62 0.47 -8.35
CA ALA A 104 6.83 -0.92 -8.75
C ALA A 104 8.00 -1.59 -8.01
N PHE A 105 9.13 -0.89 -7.83
CA PHE A 105 10.25 -1.37 -7.01
C PHE A 105 9.86 -1.54 -5.54
N SER A 106 9.04 -0.64 -5.01
CA SER A 106 8.52 -0.74 -3.64
C SER A 106 7.65 -1.98 -3.46
N PHE A 107 6.75 -2.27 -4.41
CA PHE A 107 5.94 -3.49 -4.43
C PHE A 107 6.80 -4.74 -4.54
N GLY A 108 7.74 -4.78 -5.50
CA GLY A 108 8.65 -5.90 -5.65
C GLY A 108 9.46 -6.18 -4.38
N ARG A 109 9.91 -5.15 -3.66
CA ARG A 109 10.63 -5.31 -2.39
C ARG A 109 9.73 -5.86 -1.27
N LEU A 110 8.45 -5.48 -1.24
CA LEU A 110 7.53 -5.86 -0.16
C LEU A 110 6.90 -7.24 -0.39
N ALA A 111 6.46 -7.52 -1.62
CA ALA A 111 5.92 -8.82 -2.01
C ALA A 111 7.01 -9.88 -2.20
N ASN A 112 8.23 -9.45 -2.57
CA ASN A 112 9.38 -10.31 -2.85
C ASN A 112 9.06 -11.49 -3.81
N PRO A 113 8.45 -11.21 -4.99
CA PRO A 113 8.08 -12.26 -5.93
C PRO A 113 9.32 -12.88 -6.57
N LEU A 114 9.27 -14.17 -6.92
CA LEU A 114 10.33 -14.82 -7.69
C LEU A 114 10.44 -14.23 -9.12
N ILE A 115 9.28 -13.96 -9.73
CA ILE A 115 9.12 -13.28 -11.02
C ILE A 115 7.90 -12.36 -10.87
N SER A 116 8.06 -11.08 -11.23
CA SER A 116 6.96 -10.11 -11.25
C SER A 116 6.24 -10.13 -12.59
N ASN A 117 4.91 -10.23 -12.55
CA ASN A 117 4.02 -10.23 -13.72
C ASN A 117 3.13 -8.97 -13.81
N MET A 118 3.57 -7.86 -13.21
CA MET A 118 2.88 -6.57 -13.32
C MET A 118 2.75 -6.14 -14.79
N SER A 119 1.60 -5.57 -15.14
CA SER A 119 1.30 -5.09 -16.48
C SER A 119 1.51 -3.58 -16.60
N LEU A 120 1.65 -3.09 -17.85
CA LEU A 120 1.79 -1.66 -18.16
C LEU A 120 0.87 -1.31 -19.33
N ALA A 121 0.16 -0.20 -19.22
CA ALA A 121 -0.59 0.41 -20.31
C ALA A 121 -0.28 1.91 -20.40
N TYR A 122 -0.38 2.45 -21.61
CA TYR A 122 -0.36 3.90 -21.80
C TYR A 122 -1.76 4.48 -21.58
N SER A 123 -1.81 5.68 -21.02
CA SER A 123 -3.07 6.34 -20.62
C SER A 123 -3.96 6.75 -21.80
N ASP A 124 -3.44 6.76 -23.03
CA ASP A 124 -4.20 6.94 -24.26
C ASP A 124 -4.81 5.63 -24.80
N SER A 125 -4.37 4.47 -24.30
CA SER A 125 -4.82 3.16 -24.76
C SER A 125 -4.72 2.12 -23.65
N VAL A 126 -5.65 2.16 -22.70
CA VAL A 126 -5.77 1.14 -21.65
C VAL A 126 -6.71 0.02 -22.12
N PRO A 127 -6.22 -1.21 -22.36
CA PRO A 127 -7.04 -2.34 -22.82
C PRO A 127 -8.14 -2.72 -21.83
N THR A 128 -9.27 -3.24 -22.34
CA THR A 128 -10.41 -3.70 -21.53
C THR A 128 -10.00 -4.80 -20.55
N GLU A 129 -9.11 -5.70 -20.95
CA GLU A 129 -8.60 -6.77 -20.09
C GLU A 129 -7.84 -6.25 -18.87
N ILE A 130 -7.18 -5.09 -18.99
CA ILE A 130 -6.54 -4.41 -17.87
C ILE A 130 -7.59 -3.70 -17.01
N ARG A 131 -8.54 -2.99 -17.61
CA ARG A 131 -9.58 -2.24 -16.89
C ARG A 131 -10.43 -3.14 -15.99
N ASP A 132 -10.83 -4.29 -16.52
CA ASP A 132 -11.80 -5.17 -15.87
C ASP A 132 -11.12 -6.19 -14.93
N GLY A 133 -9.84 -6.50 -15.16
CA GLY A 133 -9.15 -7.63 -14.56
C GLY A 133 -7.97 -7.30 -13.65
N LYS A 134 -7.66 -6.02 -13.43
CA LYS A 134 -6.49 -5.58 -12.67
C LYS A 134 -6.81 -4.45 -11.70
N ASP A 135 -6.05 -4.42 -10.61
CA ASP A 135 -5.86 -3.23 -9.80
C ASP A 135 -5.01 -2.23 -10.59
N LEU A 136 -5.44 -0.97 -10.63
CA LEU A 136 -4.84 0.05 -11.46
C LEU A 136 -4.02 1.03 -10.62
N ILE A 137 -2.75 1.18 -10.97
CA ILE A 137 -1.87 2.23 -10.43
C ILE A 137 -1.69 3.28 -11.52
N ILE A 138 -2.45 4.37 -11.40
CA ILE A 138 -2.46 5.45 -12.37
C ILE A 138 -1.47 6.51 -11.91
N VAL A 139 -0.45 6.78 -12.73
CA VAL A 139 0.62 7.72 -12.37
C VAL A 139 0.78 8.77 -13.46
N GLY A 140 0.68 10.04 -13.07
CA GLY A 140 0.88 11.17 -13.98
C GLY A 140 -0.02 12.35 -13.66
N ARG A 141 0.08 13.40 -14.48
CA ARG A 141 -0.74 14.61 -14.38
C ARG A 141 -2.04 14.47 -15.16
N SER A 142 -3.13 15.06 -14.67
CA SER A 142 -4.46 14.99 -15.31
C SER A 142 -4.49 15.58 -16.72
N SER A 143 -3.76 16.67 -16.95
CA SER A 143 -3.58 17.35 -18.23
C SER A 143 -2.87 16.51 -19.28
N ARG A 144 -2.15 15.46 -18.86
CA ARG A 144 -1.36 14.58 -19.72
C ARG A 144 -1.87 13.15 -19.75
N SER A 145 -2.92 12.81 -19.00
CA SER A 145 -3.41 11.44 -18.84
C SER A 145 -4.88 11.33 -19.28
N PRO A 146 -5.14 10.94 -20.56
CA PRO A 146 -6.50 10.75 -21.04
C PRO A 146 -7.32 9.77 -20.19
N PHE A 147 -6.69 8.70 -19.71
CA PHE A 147 -7.35 7.75 -18.81
C PHE A 147 -7.74 8.37 -17.47
N LEU A 148 -6.94 9.26 -16.89
CA LEU A 148 -7.31 9.95 -15.66
C LEU A 148 -8.50 10.89 -15.88
N VAL A 149 -8.56 11.54 -17.05
CA VAL A 149 -9.73 12.35 -17.46
C VAL A 149 -10.97 11.47 -17.65
N GLU A 150 -10.81 10.27 -18.22
CA GLU A 150 -11.90 9.31 -18.44
C GLU A 150 -12.58 8.91 -17.13
N ILE A 151 -11.79 8.57 -16.10
CA ILE A 151 -12.32 8.14 -14.80
C ILE A 151 -12.63 9.29 -13.84
N ASN A 152 -12.38 10.53 -14.25
CA ASN A 152 -12.39 11.71 -13.37
C ASN A 152 -13.70 11.88 -12.60
N GLY A 153 -14.84 11.51 -13.21
CA GLY A 153 -16.16 11.59 -12.56
C GLY A 153 -16.41 10.57 -11.45
N ALA A 154 -15.60 9.51 -11.37
CA ALA A 154 -15.66 8.50 -10.32
C ALA A 154 -14.66 8.77 -9.18
N LEU A 155 -13.72 9.69 -9.38
CA LEU A 155 -12.70 10.01 -8.39
C LEU A 155 -13.31 10.65 -7.14
N PRO A 156 -12.80 10.32 -5.93
CA PRO A 156 -13.16 11.02 -4.70
C PRO A 156 -13.02 12.55 -4.81
N ALA A 157 -11.93 13.04 -5.42
CA ALA A 157 -11.66 14.45 -5.64
C ALA A 157 -11.26 14.72 -7.11
N PRO A 158 -12.24 14.90 -8.02
CA PRO A 158 -11.99 15.06 -9.46
C PRO A 158 -10.98 16.17 -9.78
N PHE A 159 -10.07 15.92 -10.71
CA PHE A 159 -9.09 16.88 -11.17
C PHE A 159 -9.69 17.92 -12.12
N ASP A 160 -9.23 19.16 -11.98
CA ASP A 160 -9.31 20.17 -13.02
C ASP A 160 -8.12 20.00 -13.98
N VAL A 161 -8.43 19.73 -15.26
CA VAL A 161 -7.45 19.42 -16.29
C VAL A 161 -6.62 20.66 -16.69
N GLU A 162 -7.16 21.87 -16.49
CA GLU A 162 -6.43 23.10 -16.81
C GLU A 162 -5.34 23.40 -15.77
N THR A 163 -5.59 23.05 -14.51
CA THR A 163 -4.71 23.38 -13.38
C THR A 163 -3.99 22.18 -12.78
N ASP A 164 -4.36 20.96 -13.16
CA ASP A 164 -3.90 19.70 -12.54
C ASP A 164 -4.17 19.62 -11.03
N THR A 165 -5.19 20.31 -10.53
CA THR A 165 -5.55 20.30 -9.10
C THR A 165 -6.78 19.45 -8.85
N ALA A 166 -6.72 18.61 -7.81
CA ALA A 166 -7.90 17.89 -7.33
C ALA A 166 -8.91 18.85 -6.70
N ASN A 167 -10.19 18.67 -7.01
CA ASN A 167 -11.29 19.46 -6.48
C ASN A 167 -12.10 18.64 -5.48
N GLU A 168 -12.00 19.00 -4.21
CA GLU A 168 -12.64 18.32 -3.09
C GLU A 168 -14.12 18.72 -2.95
N LYS A 169 -14.91 18.60 -4.02
CA LYS A 169 -16.35 18.90 -3.99
C LYS A 169 -17.01 18.01 -2.95
N GLY A 170 -17.46 18.62 -1.84
CA GLY A 170 -18.10 17.91 -0.72
C GLY A 170 -17.41 18.09 0.63
N LEU A 171 -16.21 18.67 0.68
CA LEU A 171 -15.61 19.10 1.94
C LEU A 171 -16.21 20.44 2.39
N GLN A 172 -16.48 20.56 3.70
CA GLN A 172 -16.97 21.80 4.32
C GLN A 172 -15.96 22.96 4.23
N VAL A 173 -14.71 22.68 3.84
CA VAL A 173 -13.65 23.67 3.67
C VAL A 173 -13.16 23.57 2.24
N THR A 174 -13.32 24.65 1.47
CA THR A 174 -12.66 24.80 0.17
C THR A 174 -11.24 25.29 0.43
N TYR A 175 -10.25 24.42 0.20
CA TYR A 175 -8.86 24.82 0.22
C TYR A 175 -8.55 25.61 -1.05
N VAL A 176 -8.16 26.88 -0.90
CA VAL A 176 -7.64 27.68 -2.01
C VAL A 176 -6.13 27.44 -2.05
N THR A 177 -5.70 26.60 -2.99
CA THR A 177 -4.27 26.38 -3.24
C THR A 177 -3.67 27.64 -3.85
N PRO A 178 -2.62 28.23 -3.24
CA PRO A 178 -1.91 29.32 -3.88
C PRO A 178 -1.27 28.84 -5.20
N PRO A 179 -1.27 29.68 -6.25
CA PRO A 179 -0.84 29.26 -7.60
C PRO A 179 0.62 28.77 -7.66
N ASP A 180 1.47 29.17 -6.71
CA ASP A 180 2.90 28.85 -6.69
C ASP A 180 3.26 27.63 -5.79
N VAL A 181 2.27 26.83 -5.38
CA VAL A 181 2.51 25.66 -4.52
C VAL A 181 2.44 24.38 -5.32
N ASN A 182 3.51 23.59 -5.22
CA ASN A 182 3.56 22.22 -5.74
C ASN A 182 2.83 21.27 -4.78
N LEU A 183 1.75 20.66 -5.26
CA LEU A 183 0.94 19.69 -4.51
C LEU A 183 0.98 18.32 -5.17
N GLY A 184 1.15 17.30 -4.34
CA GLY A 184 0.95 15.90 -4.71
C GLY A 184 -0.42 15.42 -4.26
N TYR A 185 -1.04 14.57 -5.08
CA TYR A 185 -2.35 14.00 -4.81
C TYR A 185 -2.29 12.48 -4.80
N LEU A 186 -3.00 11.89 -3.83
CA LEU A 186 -3.18 10.46 -3.69
C LEU A 186 -4.68 10.21 -3.53
N GLU A 187 -5.24 9.37 -4.40
CA GLU A 187 -6.63 8.96 -4.30
C GLU A 187 -6.75 7.44 -4.39
N LEU A 188 -7.63 6.88 -3.57
CA LEU A 188 -7.98 5.47 -3.55
C LEU A 188 -9.48 5.34 -3.79
N LEU A 189 -9.86 4.43 -4.68
CA LEU A 189 -11.24 4.09 -4.98
C LEU A 189 -11.35 2.66 -5.49
N ASN A 190 -12.55 2.07 -5.43
CA ASN A 190 -12.85 0.88 -6.23
C ASN A 190 -12.81 1.25 -7.72
N SER A 191 -12.37 0.32 -8.56
CA SER A 191 -12.38 0.53 -10.00
C SER A 191 -13.80 0.74 -10.51
N PRO A 192 -14.05 1.78 -11.34
CA PRO A 192 -15.36 2.01 -11.94
C PRO A 192 -15.72 0.93 -12.98
N PHE A 193 -14.76 0.10 -13.38
CA PHE A 193 -14.94 -0.98 -14.36
C PHE A 193 -15.23 -2.33 -13.68
N ASN A 194 -14.67 -2.58 -12.49
CA ASN A 194 -14.91 -3.76 -11.69
C ASN A 194 -14.70 -3.44 -10.20
N LEU A 195 -15.76 -3.52 -9.40
CA LEU A 195 -15.74 -3.13 -7.98
C LEU A 195 -14.85 -4.02 -7.09
N GLU A 196 -14.48 -5.21 -7.56
CA GLU A 196 -13.54 -6.10 -6.86
C GLU A 196 -12.07 -5.67 -7.02
N ASN A 197 -11.77 -4.77 -7.97
CA ASN A 197 -10.44 -4.22 -8.17
C ASN A 197 -10.34 -2.82 -7.57
N GLU A 198 -9.12 -2.42 -7.22
CA GLU A 198 -8.82 -1.11 -6.65
C GLU A 198 -8.08 -0.22 -7.65
N VAL A 199 -8.21 1.09 -7.46
CA VAL A 199 -7.48 2.11 -8.20
C VAL A 199 -6.73 2.98 -7.22
N LEU A 200 -5.42 3.10 -7.42
CA LEU A 200 -4.57 4.11 -6.80
C LEU A 200 -4.21 5.16 -7.86
N VAL A 201 -4.60 6.40 -7.62
CA VAL A 201 -4.13 7.55 -8.39
C VAL A 201 -2.97 8.21 -7.64
N VAL A 202 -1.84 8.39 -8.34
CA VAL A 202 -0.68 9.16 -7.89
C VAL A 202 -0.45 10.29 -8.88
N SER A 203 -0.82 11.50 -8.48
CA SER A 203 -0.86 12.68 -9.35
C SER A 203 -0.19 13.89 -8.68
N GLY A 204 -0.10 14.99 -9.41
CA GLY A 204 0.39 16.27 -8.91
C GLY A 204 0.00 17.41 -9.83
N ASN A 205 -0.09 18.63 -9.28
CA ASN A 205 -0.34 19.82 -10.10
C ASN A 205 0.88 20.27 -10.91
N SER A 206 2.05 19.72 -10.59
CA SER A 206 3.32 19.93 -11.26
C SER A 206 4.15 18.66 -11.21
N ASP A 207 5.27 18.65 -11.94
CA ASP A 207 6.21 17.53 -11.93
C ASP A 207 6.84 17.35 -10.52
N ASP A 208 7.05 18.44 -9.79
CA ASP A 208 7.48 18.40 -8.39
C ASP A 208 6.38 17.84 -7.49
N GLY A 209 5.13 18.28 -7.69
CA GLY A 209 3.97 17.75 -6.98
C GLY A 209 3.80 16.24 -7.16
N LEU A 210 3.97 15.76 -8.39
CA LEU A 210 3.93 14.33 -8.73
C LEU A 210 5.05 13.55 -8.03
N ASN A 211 6.27 14.11 -7.98
CA ASN A 211 7.36 13.52 -7.21
C ASN A 211 7.06 13.48 -5.71
N LEU A 212 6.45 14.52 -5.14
CA LEU A 212 6.03 14.55 -3.74
C LEU A 212 5.02 13.43 -3.44
N ALA A 213 4.01 13.23 -4.29
CA ALA A 213 3.06 12.14 -4.14
C ALA A 213 3.75 10.76 -4.22
N GLY A 214 4.67 10.59 -5.17
CA GLY A 214 5.47 9.38 -5.31
C GLY A 214 6.35 9.07 -4.10
N ILE A 215 6.96 10.09 -3.49
CA ILE A 215 7.71 9.96 -2.24
C ILE A 215 6.77 9.56 -1.10
N ALA A 216 5.65 10.28 -0.95
CA ALA A 216 4.70 10.06 0.14
C ALA A 216 4.18 8.62 0.19
N ILE A 217 3.91 8.02 -0.97
CA ILE A 217 3.36 6.66 -1.07
C ILE A 217 4.45 5.56 -1.06
N THR A 218 5.72 5.87 -1.28
CA THR A 218 6.80 4.86 -1.29
C THR A 218 7.65 4.86 -0.03
N GLU A 219 7.76 5.99 0.67
CA GLU A 219 8.57 6.11 1.88
C GLU A 219 7.79 5.72 3.14
N ARG A 220 8.36 4.83 3.96
CA ARG A 220 7.71 4.32 5.19
C ARG A 220 7.36 5.44 6.17
N ALA A 221 8.19 6.48 6.28
CA ALA A 221 7.95 7.59 7.20
C ALA A 221 6.67 8.36 6.79
N SER A 222 6.61 8.80 5.53
CA SER A 222 5.47 9.54 4.99
C SER A 222 4.19 8.71 4.94
N ARG A 223 4.27 7.42 4.58
CA ARG A 223 3.10 6.53 4.55
C ARG A 223 2.37 6.43 5.88
N ARG A 224 3.09 6.50 7.00
CA ARG A 224 2.47 6.41 8.34
C ARG A 224 1.66 7.64 8.70
N GLU A 225 1.87 8.74 8.00
CA GLU A 225 1.18 10.02 8.17
C GLU A 225 0.00 10.17 7.20
N LEU A 226 -0.14 9.28 6.20
CA LEU A 226 -1.29 9.24 5.30
C LEU A 226 -2.53 8.82 6.09
N MET A 227 -3.32 9.80 6.51
CA MET A 227 -4.68 9.59 7.00
C MET A 227 -5.64 9.84 5.85
N GLY A 228 -6.34 8.79 5.39
CA GLY A 228 -7.35 8.92 4.35
C GLY A 228 -8.48 9.86 4.79
N ILE A 229 -8.84 10.83 3.94
CA ILE A 229 -10.10 11.57 4.08
C ILE A 229 -11.18 10.70 3.45
N LYS A 230 -12.04 10.09 4.29
CA LYS A 230 -13.17 9.29 3.81
C LYS A 230 -14.29 10.24 3.38
N LEU A 231 -14.37 10.54 2.08
CA LEU A 231 -15.51 11.25 1.51
C LEU A 231 -16.71 10.29 1.51
N ARG A 232 -17.77 10.66 2.24
CA ARG A 232 -19.03 9.91 2.18
C ARG A 232 -19.74 10.27 0.88
N PRO A 233 -20.31 9.29 0.15
CA PRO A 233 -21.22 9.61 -0.94
C PRO A 233 -22.40 10.42 -0.38
N VAL A 234 -22.73 11.52 -1.06
CA VAL A 234 -23.97 12.26 -0.82
C VAL A 234 -25.06 11.51 -1.58
N GLU A 235 -26.04 10.95 -0.85
CA GLU A 235 -27.27 10.39 -1.41
C GLU A 235 -28.16 11.47 -2.05
#